data_AF-A0AAQ0YTQ7-F1
#
_entry.id   AF-A0AAQ0YTQ7-F1
#
_cell.length_a   1.000
_cell.length_b   1.000
_cell.length_c   1.000
_cell.angle_alpha   90.00
_cell.angle_beta   90.00
_cell.angle_gamma   90.00
#
_symmetry.space_group_name_H-M   'P 1'
#
loop_
_entity.id
_entity.type
_entity.pdbx_description
1 polymer ?
#
loop_
_entity_poly.entity_id
_entity_poly.type
_entity_poly.pdbx_seq_one_letter_code
_entity_poly.pdbx_strand_id
1 'polypeptide(L)' 'MFDAMTDAVTQDMSKILQAKAMDLSGERLRNVETALDATAQQIRVHWSAASDQVARNDFNVLYDGITAARNIVAHIASMP' A
#
# COMPACT_ATOMS: atom_id res chain seq x y z
N MET A 1 -21.90 6.27 -0.77
CA MET A 1 -20.82 5.50 -0.11
C MET A 1 -19.59 5.41 -1.01
N PHE A 2 -19.76 5.03 -2.28
CA PHE A 2 -18.66 5.03 -3.28
C PHE A 2 -18.03 6.41 -3.52
N ASP A 3 -18.80 7.50 -3.48
CA ASP A 3 -18.26 8.86 -3.67
C ASP A 3 -17.30 9.26 -2.53
N ALA A 4 -17.70 9.04 -1.27
CA ALA A 4 -16.85 9.31 -0.11
C ALA A 4 -15.56 8.46 -0.10
N MET A 5 -15.63 7.22 -0.61
CA MET A 5 -14.44 6.38 -0.79
C MET A 5 -13.51 6.94 -1.87
N THR A 6 -14.07 7.47 -2.96
CA THR A 6 -13.31 8.14 -4.03
C THR A 6 -12.62 9.40 -3.54
N ASP A 7 -13.28 10.19 -2.68
CA ASP A 7 -12.72 11.42 -2.10
C ASP A 7 -11.55 11.12 -1.17
N ALA A 8 -11.69 10.14 -0.27
CA ALA A 8 -10.61 9.72 0.63
C ALA A 8 -9.38 9.25 -0.15
N VAL A 9 -9.58 8.41 -1.18
CA VAL A 9 -8.50 7.93 -2.06
C VAL A 9 -7.84 9.10 -2.80
N THR A 10 -8.62 10.05 -3.31
CA THR A 10 -8.09 11.25 -3.99
C THR A 10 -7.26 12.12 -3.03
N GLN A 11 -7.74 12.31 -1.80
CA GLN A 11 -7.03 13.06 -0.79
C GLN A 11 -5.71 12.39 -0.42
N ASP A 12 -5.70 11.07 -0.26
CA ASP A 12 -4.49 10.32 0.09
C ASP A 12 -3.47 10.31 -1.06
N MET A 13 -3.91 10.14 -2.31
CA MET A 13 -3.03 10.31 -3.48
C MET A 13 -2.42 11.72 -3.53
N SER A 14 -3.20 12.75 -3.23
CA SER A 14 -2.71 14.13 -3.17
C SER A 14 -1.63 14.31 -2.10
N LYS A 15 -1.76 13.67 -0.93
CA LYS A 15 -0.72 13.69 0.11
C LYS A 15 0.56 13.01 -0.35
N ILE A 16 0.46 11.89 -1.09
CA ILE A 16 1.63 11.18 -1.63
C ILE A 16 2.35 12.05 -2.67
N LEU A 17 1.60 12.73 -3.54
CA LEU A 17 2.15 13.70 -4.51
C LEU A 17 2.85 14.87 -3.82
N GLN A 18 2.25 15.42 -2.76
CA GLN A 18 2.90 16.46 -1.95
C GLN A 18 4.17 15.95 -1.28
N ALA A 19 4.14 14.75 -0.71
CA ALA A 19 5.32 14.13 -0.10
C ALA A 19 6.47 13.97 -1.10
N LYS A 20 6.17 13.59 -2.35
CA LYS A 20 7.12 13.56 -3.46
C LYS A 20 7.68 14.94 -3.77
N ALA A 21 6.82 15.94 -3.96
CA ALA A 21 7.24 17.30 -4.30
C ALA A 21 8.16 17.91 -3.24
N MET A 22 7.96 17.54 -1.97
CA MET A 22 8.79 17.97 -0.83
C MET A 22 10.06 17.13 -0.63
N ASP A 23 10.23 16.01 -1.33
CA ASP A 23 11.35 15.09 -1.18
C ASP A 23 12.12 14.92 -2.48
N LEU A 24 13.07 15.83 -2.69
CA LEU A 24 13.96 15.83 -3.87
C LEU A 24 14.86 14.58 -3.95
N SER A 25 15.08 13.88 -2.83
CA SER A 25 15.88 12.64 -2.80
C SER A 25 15.09 11.40 -3.25
N GLY A 26 13.75 11.48 -3.16
CA GLY A 26 12.84 10.35 -3.36
C GLY A 26 12.94 9.24 -2.32
N GLU A 27 13.74 9.41 -1.26
CA GLU A 27 13.94 8.38 -0.23
C GLU A 27 12.68 8.10 0.58
N ARG A 28 11.84 9.10 0.84
CA ARG A 28 10.63 8.93 1.65
C ARG A 28 9.66 7.96 0.97
N LEU A 29 9.40 8.13 -0.33
CA LEU A 29 8.52 7.20 -1.04
C LEU A 29 9.13 5.81 -1.18
N ARG A 30 10.45 5.71 -1.35
CA ARG A 30 11.17 4.42 -1.38
C ARG A 30 11.10 3.68 -0.04
N ASN A 31 11.20 4.40 1.07
CA ASN A 31 11.05 3.85 2.41
C ASN A 31 9.61 3.37 2.65
N VAL A 32 8.61 4.10 2.17
CA VAL A 32 7.21 3.66 2.22
C VAL A 32 7.01 2.40 1.39
N GLU A 33 7.56 2.33 0.17
CA GLU A 33 7.48 1.13 -0.66
C GLU A 33 8.11 -0.08 0.04
N THR A 34 9.28 0.11 0.65
CA THR A 34 10.00 -0.93 1.40
C THR A 34 9.19 -1.42 2.61
N ALA A 35 8.56 -0.50 3.36
CA ALA A 35 7.72 -0.85 4.50
C ALA A 35 6.46 -1.62 4.08
N LEU A 36 5.85 -1.26 2.95
CA LEU A 36 4.70 -1.97 2.39
C LEU A 36 5.10 -3.39 1.92
N ASP A 37 6.25 -3.54 1.27
CA ASP A 37 6.77 -4.87 0.89
C ASP A 37 7.03 -5.76 2.12
N ALA A 38 7.71 -5.24 3.14
CA ALA A 38 7.95 -5.96 4.38
C ALA A 38 6.65 -6.39 5.06
N THR A 39 5.63 -5.53 5.04
CA THR A 39 4.30 -5.85 5.58
C THR A 39 3.63 -6.96 4.77
N ALA A 40 3.72 -6.93 3.44
CA ALA A 40 3.18 -7.98 2.57
C ALA A 40 3.82 -9.34 2.87
N GLN A 41 5.13 -9.38 3.13
CA GLN A 41 5.84 -10.59 3.52
C GLN A 41 5.36 -11.12 4.87
N GLN A 42 5.18 -10.26 5.87
CA GLN A 42 4.63 -10.66 7.17
C GLN A 42 3.21 -11.24 7.05
N ILE A 43 2.36 -10.63 6.22
CA ILE A 43 1.01 -11.16 5.94
C ILE A 43 1.09 -12.57 5.35
N ARG A 44 2.03 -12.84 4.44
CA ARG A 44 2.23 -14.20 3.88
C ARG A 44 2.69 -15.21 4.93
N VAL A 45 3.52 -14.80 5.87
CA VAL A 45 3.90 -15.64 7.03
C VAL A 45 2.64 -15.99 7.84
N HIS A 46 1.82 -15.00 8.21
CA HIS A 46 0.58 -15.25 8.95
C HIS A 46 -0.44 -16.10 8.17
N TRP A 47 -0.58 -15.86 6.87
CA TRP A 47 -1.40 -16.68 5.98
C TRP A 47 -0.98 -18.15 5.99
N SER A 48 0.33 -18.42 5.95
CA SER A 48 0.86 -19.79 5.97
C SER A 48 0.59 -20.51 7.30
N ALA A 49 0.57 -19.76 8.41
CA ALA A 49 0.27 -20.27 9.74
C ALA A 49 -1.23 -20.43 10.02
N ALA A 50 -2.11 -19.84 9.19
CA ALA A 50 -3.54 -19.89 9.40
C ALA A 50 -4.10 -21.31 9.18
N SER A 51 -4.91 -21.76 10.14
CA SER A 51 -5.48 -23.12 10.21
C SER A 51 -6.80 -23.30 9.48
N ASP A 52 -7.53 -22.21 9.21
CA ASP A 52 -8.84 -22.26 8.56
C ASP A 52 -8.88 -21.38 7.29
N GLN A 53 -9.86 -21.67 6.44
CA GLN A 53 -10.01 -21.01 5.15
C GLN A 53 -10.48 -19.56 5.27
N VAL A 54 -11.22 -19.20 6.32
CA VAL A 54 -11.72 -17.83 6.52
C VAL A 54 -10.54 -16.91 6.82
N ALA A 55 -9.70 -17.28 7.78
CA ALA A 55 -8.47 -16.54 8.10
C ALA A 55 -7.53 -16.42 6.89
N ARG A 56 -7.39 -17.49 6.08
CA ARG A 56 -6.60 -17.42 4.83
C ARG A 56 -7.19 -16.46 3.80
N ASN A 57 -8.52 -16.40 3.70
CA ASN A 57 -9.19 -15.45 2.81
C ASN A 57 -8.98 -14.01 3.29
N ASP A 58 -9.10 -13.76 4.59
CA ASP A 58 -8.87 -12.43 5.17
C ASP A 58 -7.43 -11.94 4.94
N PHE A 59 -6.44 -12.82 5.12
CA PHE A 59 -5.05 -12.49 4.81
C PHE A 59 -4.80 -12.28 3.31
N ASN A 60 -5.50 -13.00 2.42
CA ASN A 60 -5.40 -12.74 0.99
C ASN A 60 -5.94 -11.34 0.64
N VAL A 61 -7.11 -10.96 1.17
CA VAL A 61 -7.67 -9.61 0.97
C VAL A 61 -6.71 -8.53 1.48
N LEU A 62 -6.12 -8.74 2.66
CA LEU A 62 -5.15 -7.80 3.23
C LEU A 62 -3.87 -7.72 2.37
N TYR A 63 -3.36 -8.85 1.90
CA TYR A 63 -2.19 -8.90 1.01
C TYR A 63 -2.44 -8.14 -0.30
N ASP A 64 -3.61 -8.33 -0.91
CA ASP A 64 -3.99 -7.65 -2.15
C ASP A 64 -4.09 -6.14 -1.93
N GLY A 65 -4.68 -5.72 -0.81
CA GLY A 65 -4.76 -4.30 -0.43
C GLY A 65 -3.39 -3.64 -0.23
N ILE A 66 -2.47 -4.30 0.49
CA ILE A 66 -1.10 -3.79 0.69
C ILE A 66 -0.33 -3.74 -0.63
N THR A 67 -0.51 -4.76 -1.49
CA THR A 67 0.12 -4.80 -2.81
C THR A 67 -0.40 -3.66 -3.70
N ALA A 68 -1.70 -3.38 -3.68
CA ALA A 68 -2.29 -2.25 -4.39
C ALA A 68 -1.74 -0.90 -3.88
N ALA A 69 -1.64 -0.72 -2.56
CA ALA A 69 -1.05 0.48 -1.97
C ALA A 69 0.40 0.68 -2.40
N ARG A 70 1.20 -0.40 -2.40
CA ARG A 70 2.59 -0.36 -2.88
C ARG A 70 2.67 0.08 -4.34
N ASN A 71 1.82 -0.47 -5.20
CA ASN A 71 1.77 -0.12 -6.62
C ASN A 71 1.42 1.36 -6.84
N ILE A 72 0.50 1.92 -6.05
CA ILE A 72 0.16 3.36 -6.10
C ILE A 72 1.38 4.21 -5.74
N VAL A 73 2.07 3.88 -4.65
CA VAL A 73 3.28 4.60 -4.22
C VAL A 73 4.39 4.53 -5.27
N ALA A 74 4.67 3.34 -5.80
CA ALA A 74 5.66 3.14 -6.84
C ALA A 74 5.32 3.91 -8.12
N HIS A 75 4.05 3.90 -8.52
CA HIS A 75 3.57 4.67 -9.67
C HIS A 75 3.82 6.17 -9.47
N ILE A 76 3.40 6.74 -8.33
CA ILE A 76 3.61 8.16 -8.03
C ILE A 76 5.10 8.50 -7.95
N ALA A 77 5.93 7.65 -7.34
CA ALA A 77 7.38 7.84 -7.29
C ALA A 77 7.99 7.92 -8.69
N SER A 78 7.50 7.11 -9.65
CA SER A 78 7.97 7.07 -11.03
C SER A 78 7.48 8.21 -11.93
N MET A 79 6.48 9.00 -11.50
CA MET A 79 5.97 10.12 -12.30
C MET A 79 7.08 11.16 -12.58
N PRO A 80 6.97 11.96 -13.63
CA PRO A 80 7.85 13.11 -13.85
C PRO A 80 7.73 14.17 -12.74
#